data_AF-A0A7S2HP89-F1
#
_entry.id   AF-A0A7S2HP89-F1
#
_cell.length_a   1.000
_cell.length_b   1.000
_cell.length_c   1.000
_cell.angle_alpha   90.00
_cell.angle_beta   90.00
_cell.angle_gamma   90.00
#
_symmetry.space_group_name_H-M   'P 1'
#
loop_
_entity.id
_entity.type
_entity.pdbx_description
1 polymer ?
#
loop_
_entity_poly.entity_id
_entity_poly.type
_entity_poly.pdbx_seq_one_letter_code
_entity_poly.pdbx_strand_id
1 'polypeptide(L)'
;MMSLRSSLAPTLRRAFLTRGLASSAGADLNKPLTETDPELCQLIEQEKARQRSSLVLIASENFTSRAVLDSLGSVLSNKYSEGYPGARYYGGNENIDQVELLCQKRALEVFGLDPEEWGVNVQSLSGSPANFQAYTALLETHDRILSLDLPHGGHLSHGYQTPTKKISMVSRYFESMPYRLDESTGQIDYDEMERSAELFRPKLIVAGASAYSRLIDYPRIREIADKVGAYVLSDMAHISGLIAADVIPSCFPYSDVVTTTTHKSLRGPRGAMIFYRKGQRGTTKKGEPIMYDLEDKINFSVFPGLQGGPHNHTIGALATALKQANTSEFVEYQKQVLKNSARLAEELTKLGYTLVSGGTDNHLVLVDLKKSRDIDGARVERILELACIATNKNTVPGDKSALMPGGIRMGAPALTSRGFEEDDFAKVAEFFDRAVKIAKDLKNTEGGKKLKGFKSMCAVGPSVHPDLVTLRKDVSDFACSFPTVGFEEDEMDFKGDYNVDFVAA
;
A
#
# COMPACT_ATOMS: atom_id res chain seq x y z
N MET A 1 -32.58 3.90 73.99
CA MET A 1 -32.36 4.97 73.00
C MET A 1 -31.07 4.67 72.24
N MET A 2 -31.19 4.16 71.02
CA MET A 2 -30.10 4.04 70.02
C MET A 2 -30.23 5.21 69.04
N SER A 3 -29.10 5.83 68.63
CA SER A 3 -28.80 6.25 67.23
C SER A 3 -27.65 7.29 67.14
N LEU A 4 -26.54 6.83 66.56
CA LEU A 4 -25.60 7.45 65.57
C LEU A 4 -25.53 8.97 65.32
N ARG A 5 -24.28 9.50 65.28
CA ARG A 5 -23.60 10.26 64.17
C ARG A 5 -22.33 10.98 64.71
N SER A 6 -21.12 10.57 64.33
CA SER A 6 -20.22 11.03 63.23
C SER A 6 -19.49 12.38 63.44
N SER A 7 -18.16 12.35 63.58
CA SER A 7 -17.20 13.37 63.07
C SER A 7 -15.80 12.73 63.03
N LEU A 8 -15.29 12.40 61.84
CA LEU A 8 -14.27 13.15 61.07
C LEU A 8 -12.96 13.40 61.84
N ALA A 9 -11.98 12.53 61.61
CA ALA A 9 -10.56 12.80 61.86
C ALA A 9 -9.91 13.47 60.63
N PRO A 10 -8.89 14.33 60.79
CA PRO A 10 -8.41 15.22 59.74
C PRO A 10 -7.37 14.56 58.82
N THR A 11 -7.59 14.73 57.52
CA THR A 11 -6.60 15.01 56.45
C THR A 11 -5.12 14.73 56.75
N LEU A 12 -4.64 13.55 56.33
CA LEU A 12 -3.29 13.38 55.79
C LEU A 12 -3.33 13.52 54.25
N ARG A 13 -3.71 14.72 53.77
CA ARG A 13 -3.38 15.14 52.40
C ARG A 13 -1.89 15.47 52.40
N ARG A 14 -1.06 14.45 52.17
CA ARG A 14 0.37 14.65 51.95
C ARG A 14 0.52 15.37 50.62
N ALA A 15 0.76 16.66 50.72
CA ALA A 15 1.20 17.52 49.65
C ALA A 15 2.48 16.95 49.02
N PHE A 16 2.34 16.12 47.99
CA PHE A 16 3.33 16.12 46.94
C PHE A 16 3.07 17.38 46.14
N LEU A 17 3.84 18.40 46.48
CA LEU A 17 4.06 19.57 45.65
C LEU A 17 4.08 19.12 44.19
N THR A 18 3.04 19.50 43.45
CA THR A 18 3.15 19.80 42.04
C THR A 18 4.31 20.76 41.94
N ARG A 19 5.52 20.26 41.65
CA ARG A 19 6.59 21.09 41.10
C ARG A 19 5.94 21.72 39.90
N GLY A 20 5.56 23.00 40.03
CA GLY A 20 4.94 23.72 38.95
C GLY A 20 5.87 23.59 37.76
N LEU A 21 5.40 22.90 36.72
CA LEU A 21 5.96 22.96 35.37
C LEU A 21 5.87 24.38 34.78
N ALA A 22 5.54 25.37 35.60
CA ALA A 22 5.16 26.72 35.25
C ALA A 22 6.35 27.62 34.85
N SER A 23 7.51 27.06 34.52
CA SER A 23 8.61 27.87 33.96
C SER A 23 9.64 27.09 33.10
N SER A 24 9.30 25.98 32.45
CA SER A 24 10.32 25.19 31.73
C SER A 24 9.81 24.53 30.48
N ALA A 25 10.72 24.32 29.51
CA ALA A 25 10.49 23.72 28.19
C ALA A 25 9.64 22.42 28.18
N GLY A 26 9.47 21.73 29.32
CA GLY A 26 8.58 20.58 29.43
C GLY A 26 7.08 20.91 29.37
N ALA A 27 6.66 22.13 29.73
CA ALA A 27 5.29 22.57 29.54
C ALA A 27 4.97 22.78 28.05
N ASP A 28 5.94 23.27 27.27
CA ASP A 28 5.80 23.47 25.82
C ASP A 28 5.61 22.13 25.08
N LEU A 29 6.23 21.05 25.56
CA LEU A 29 6.09 19.70 24.97
C LEU A 29 4.69 19.09 25.14
N ASN A 30 3.82 19.67 25.96
CA ASN A 30 2.43 19.21 26.15
C ASN A 30 1.40 20.09 25.44
N LYS A 31 1.83 21.15 24.74
CA LYS A 31 0.93 22.00 23.96
C LYS A 31 0.48 21.25 22.70
N PRO A 32 -0.78 21.44 22.24
CA PRO A 32 -1.27 20.81 21.03
C PRO A 32 -0.57 21.38 19.78
N LEU A 33 -0.67 20.66 18.66
CA LEU A 33 -0.13 21.09 17.38
C LEU A 33 -0.73 22.44 16.92
N THR A 34 -2.02 22.65 17.17
CA THR A 34 -2.76 23.88 16.86
C THR A 34 -2.15 25.13 17.49
N GLU A 35 -1.47 25.00 18.63
CA GLU A 35 -0.82 26.11 19.32
C GLU A 35 0.68 26.22 18.98
N THR A 36 1.35 25.09 18.76
CA THR A 36 2.81 25.03 18.59
C THR A 36 3.27 25.20 17.15
N ASP A 37 2.48 24.72 16.18
CA ASP A 37 2.75 24.80 14.75
C ASP A 37 1.43 24.95 13.96
N PRO A 38 0.82 26.17 13.99
CA PRO A 38 -0.41 26.43 13.27
C PRO A 38 -0.26 26.35 11.74
N GLU A 39 0.95 26.54 11.20
CA GLU A 39 1.23 26.40 9.76
C GLU A 39 1.06 24.93 9.33
N LEU A 40 1.70 24.00 10.03
CA LEU A 40 1.52 22.57 9.77
C LEU A 40 0.07 22.14 10.02
N CYS A 41 -0.58 22.66 11.05
CA CYS A 41 -1.99 22.40 11.33
C CYS A 41 -2.87 22.78 10.13
N GLN A 42 -2.65 23.96 9.54
CA GLN A 42 -3.39 24.41 8.36
C GLN A 42 -3.18 23.48 7.15
N LEU A 43 -1.96 22.99 6.93
CA LEU A 43 -1.67 22.04 5.84
C LEU A 43 -2.38 20.70 6.05
N ILE A 44 -2.47 20.22 7.30
CA ILE A 44 -3.22 19.00 7.64
C ILE A 44 -4.71 19.19 7.35
N GLU A 45 -5.30 20.33 7.73
CA GLU A 45 -6.69 20.64 7.43
C GLU A 45 -6.96 20.74 5.92
N GLN A 46 -6.03 21.32 5.15
CA GLN A 46 -6.12 21.35 3.69
C GLN A 46 -6.06 19.94 3.07
N GLU A 47 -5.26 19.02 3.62
CA GLU A 47 -5.23 17.63 3.17
C GLU A 47 -6.50 16.86 3.54
N LYS A 48 -7.08 17.08 4.72
CA LYS A 48 -8.42 16.55 5.07
C LYS A 48 -9.46 17.00 4.05
N ALA A 49 -9.49 18.30 3.73
CA ALA A 49 -10.40 18.87 2.74
C ALA A 49 -10.18 18.28 1.34
N ARG A 50 -8.93 18.08 0.92
CA ARG A 50 -8.60 17.40 -0.34
C ARG A 50 -9.13 15.96 -0.37
N GLN A 51 -8.90 15.17 0.69
CA GLN A 51 -9.38 13.79 0.77
C GLN A 51 -10.91 13.70 0.75
N ARG A 52 -11.59 14.62 1.43
CA ARG A 52 -13.06 14.73 1.45
C ARG A 52 -13.64 14.94 0.05
N SER A 53 -13.07 15.91 -0.68
CA SER A 53 -13.57 16.44 -1.94
C SER A 53 -13.03 15.72 -3.20
N SER A 54 -12.27 14.63 -3.03
CA SER A 54 -11.66 13.92 -4.16
C SER A 54 -12.09 12.47 -4.28
N LEU A 55 -12.15 11.98 -5.52
CA LEU A 55 -12.22 10.56 -5.83
C LEU A 55 -10.80 9.97 -5.85
N VAL A 56 -10.43 9.26 -4.79
CA VAL A 56 -9.12 8.61 -4.66
C VAL A 56 -9.16 7.22 -5.30
N LEU A 57 -8.61 7.11 -6.51
CA LEU A 57 -8.54 5.88 -7.31
C LEU A 57 -7.11 5.33 -7.43
N ILE A 58 -6.14 5.87 -6.71
CA ILE A 58 -4.78 5.31 -6.66
C ILE A 58 -4.86 3.93 -5.98
N ALA A 59 -4.60 2.87 -6.75
CA ALA A 59 -4.79 1.47 -6.32
C ALA A 59 -3.94 1.02 -5.11
N SER A 60 -2.99 1.85 -4.67
CA SER A 60 -2.13 1.61 -3.50
C SER A 60 -2.47 2.51 -2.31
N GLU A 61 -3.45 3.40 -2.44
CA GLU A 61 -3.92 4.24 -1.33
C GLU A 61 -5.15 3.64 -0.67
N ASN A 62 -5.36 4.03 0.59
CA ASN A 62 -6.52 3.73 1.39
C ASN A 62 -6.63 4.73 2.53
N PHE A 63 -7.77 4.76 3.22
CA PHE A 63 -7.96 5.53 4.43
C PHE A 63 -7.87 4.61 5.64
N THR A 64 -6.92 4.85 6.55
CA THR A 64 -6.80 4.05 7.78
C THR A 64 -7.83 4.49 8.82
N SER A 65 -8.11 3.63 9.80
CA SER A 65 -9.11 3.91 10.82
C SER A 65 -8.59 4.87 11.89
N ARG A 66 -9.51 5.58 12.57
CA ARG A 66 -9.15 6.47 13.69
C ARG A 66 -8.35 5.75 14.77
N ALA A 67 -8.75 4.52 15.12
CA ALA A 67 -8.03 3.71 16.11
C ALA A 67 -6.57 3.41 15.73
N VAL A 68 -6.28 3.25 14.44
CA VAL A 68 -4.89 3.08 13.95
C VAL A 68 -4.12 4.39 14.10
N LEU A 69 -4.73 5.54 13.77
CA LEU A 69 -4.13 6.87 13.96
C LEU A 69 -3.86 7.18 15.44
N ASP A 70 -4.80 6.86 16.33
CA ASP A 70 -4.67 7.06 17.78
C ASP A 70 -3.46 6.26 18.33
N SER A 71 -3.28 5.02 17.87
CA SER A 71 -2.12 4.21 18.26
C SER A 71 -0.81 4.74 17.66
N LEU A 72 -0.84 5.29 16.44
CA LEU A 72 0.35 5.82 15.75
C LEU A 72 0.89 7.06 16.46
N GLY A 73 0.01 7.92 16.99
CA GLY A 73 0.36 9.11 17.79
C GLY A 73 0.64 8.84 19.26
N SER A 74 0.74 7.57 19.69
CA SER A 74 0.88 7.22 21.10
C SER A 74 2.33 7.28 21.60
N VAL A 75 2.49 7.24 22.93
CA VAL A 75 3.79 7.24 23.62
C VAL A 75 4.66 6.00 23.38
N LEU A 76 4.16 5.00 22.64
CA LEU A 76 4.97 3.87 22.18
C LEU A 76 6.18 4.35 21.37
N SER A 77 6.09 5.49 20.71
CA SER A 77 7.18 6.12 19.95
C SER A 77 8.41 6.47 20.80
N ASN A 78 8.23 6.68 22.11
CA ASN A 78 9.30 7.11 23.00
C ASN A 78 10.27 5.96 23.36
N LYS A 79 9.87 4.70 23.19
CA LYS A 79 10.64 3.56 23.69
C LYS A 79 11.58 3.00 22.63
N TYR A 80 12.87 2.99 22.95
CA TYR A 80 13.90 2.30 22.19
C TYR A 80 13.99 0.82 22.62
N SER A 81 13.91 -0.11 21.67
CA SER A 81 13.73 -1.55 21.94
C SER A 81 14.46 -2.47 20.96
N GLU A 82 15.72 -2.17 20.63
CA GLU A 82 16.56 -3.05 19.80
C GLU A 82 16.62 -4.49 20.32
N GLY A 83 16.67 -5.43 19.39
CA GLY A 83 16.47 -6.86 19.60
C GLY A 83 15.01 -7.28 19.42
N TYR A 84 14.68 -8.45 19.94
CA TYR A 84 13.36 -9.09 19.82
C TYR A 84 12.74 -9.34 21.20
N PRO A 85 11.42 -9.62 21.30
CA PRO A 85 10.78 -9.93 22.58
C PRO A 85 11.54 -10.98 23.38
N GLY A 86 11.80 -10.73 24.67
CA GLY A 86 12.60 -11.61 25.53
C GLY A 86 14.13 -11.57 25.31
N ALA A 87 14.61 -10.91 24.25
CA ALA A 87 16.03 -10.79 23.89
C ALA A 87 16.39 -9.35 23.48
N ARG A 88 16.05 -8.39 24.33
CA ARG A 88 16.33 -6.95 24.12
C ARG A 88 17.70 -6.55 24.62
N TYR A 89 18.31 -5.58 23.95
CA TYR A 89 19.57 -4.96 24.37
C TYR A 89 19.39 -3.99 25.54
N TYR A 90 18.17 -3.48 25.73
CA TYR A 90 17.83 -2.46 26.73
C TYR A 90 16.72 -2.96 27.67
N GLY A 91 16.74 -2.49 28.92
CA GLY A 91 15.69 -2.72 29.89
C GLY A 91 14.40 -1.91 29.64
N GLY A 92 13.36 -2.21 30.42
CA GLY A 92 12.09 -1.47 30.42
C GLY A 92 11.14 -1.76 29.25
N ASN A 93 11.28 -2.93 28.59
CA ASN A 93 10.51 -3.30 27.41
C ASN A 93 9.33 -4.25 27.69
N GLU A 94 8.93 -4.46 28.95
CA GLU A 94 7.86 -5.42 29.31
C GLU A 94 6.55 -5.22 28.53
N ASN A 95 6.14 -3.96 28.32
CA ASN A 95 4.94 -3.65 27.53
C ASN A 95 5.22 -3.66 26.02
N ILE A 96 6.43 -3.31 25.60
CA ILE A 96 6.81 -3.33 24.18
C ILE A 96 6.85 -4.76 23.66
N ASP A 97 7.38 -5.68 24.45
CA ASP A 97 7.39 -7.11 24.13
C ASP A 97 5.96 -7.64 23.99
N GLN A 98 5.06 -7.27 24.89
CA GLN A 98 3.64 -7.63 24.77
C GLN A 98 2.98 -7.06 23.52
N VAL A 99 3.28 -5.81 23.15
CA VAL A 99 2.76 -5.17 21.92
C VAL A 99 3.27 -5.89 20.67
N GLU A 100 4.56 -6.20 20.61
CA GLU A 100 5.16 -6.88 19.46
C GLU A 100 4.68 -8.32 19.33
N LEU A 101 4.63 -9.09 20.44
CA LEU A 101 4.09 -10.45 20.46
C LEU A 101 2.60 -10.48 20.07
N LEU A 102 1.81 -9.51 20.53
CA LEU A 102 0.41 -9.38 20.14
C LEU A 102 0.27 -9.09 18.63
N CYS A 103 1.15 -8.25 18.08
CA CYS A 103 1.19 -7.95 16.66
C CYS A 103 1.53 -9.20 15.83
N GLN A 104 2.59 -9.92 16.20
CA GLN A 104 3.00 -11.16 15.56
C GLN A 104 1.89 -12.22 15.59
N LYS A 105 1.28 -12.44 16.77
CA LYS A 105 0.15 -13.36 16.92
C LYS A 105 -0.99 -13.01 15.97
N ARG A 106 -1.45 -11.74 15.97
CA ARG A 106 -2.56 -11.31 15.10
C ARG A 106 -2.22 -11.39 13.62
N ALA A 107 -0.94 -11.19 13.26
CA ALA A 107 -0.48 -11.33 11.89
C ALA A 107 -0.59 -12.78 11.41
N LEU A 108 -0.25 -13.76 12.24
CA LEU A 108 -0.44 -15.17 11.88
C LEU A 108 -1.93 -15.55 11.85
N GLU A 109 -2.71 -15.10 12.84
CA GLU A 109 -4.15 -15.39 12.94
C GLU A 109 -4.94 -14.90 11.72
N VAL A 110 -4.72 -13.66 11.27
CA VAL A 110 -5.50 -13.07 10.16
C VAL A 110 -5.26 -13.77 8.83
N PHE A 111 -4.10 -14.41 8.65
CA PHE A 111 -3.77 -15.17 7.45
C PHE A 111 -3.98 -16.68 7.64
N GLY A 112 -4.55 -17.11 8.77
CA GLY A 112 -4.85 -18.51 9.06
C GLY A 112 -3.61 -19.40 9.14
N LEU A 113 -2.48 -18.86 9.62
CA LEU A 113 -1.19 -19.55 9.60
C LEU A 113 -0.92 -20.28 10.92
N ASP A 114 -0.47 -21.54 10.81
CA ASP A 114 0.03 -22.31 11.95
C ASP A 114 1.38 -21.74 12.43
N PRO A 115 1.52 -21.30 13.69
CA PRO A 115 2.78 -20.79 14.25
C PRO A 115 3.94 -21.81 14.25
N GLU A 116 3.66 -23.10 14.12
CA GLU A 116 4.69 -24.14 13.97
C GLU A 116 5.26 -24.19 12.55
N GLU A 117 4.46 -23.80 11.54
CA GLU A 117 4.86 -23.77 10.13
C GLU A 117 5.25 -22.38 9.64
N TRP A 118 4.86 -21.33 10.35
CA TRP A 118 5.09 -19.93 9.96
C TRP A 118 5.53 -19.06 11.14
N GLY A 119 6.55 -18.24 10.88
CA GLY A 119 6.89 -17.10 11.73
C GLY A 119 6.66 -15.78 10.99
N VAL A 120 6.74 -14.68 11.72
CA VAL A 120 6.58 -13.33 11.16
C VAL A 120 7.48 -12.32 11.86
N ASN A 121 8.17 -11.51 11.07
CA ASN A 121 8.85 -10.30 11.53
C ASN A 121 7.97 -9.08 11.21
N VAL A 122 7.69 -8.26 12.23
CA VAL A 122 6.80 -7.08 12.15
C VAL A 122 7.57 -5.75 12.28
N GLN A 123 8.89 -5.78 12.26
CA GLN A 123 9.74 -4.60 12.51
C GLN A 123 10.16 -3.86 11.24
N SER A 124 9.96 -4.43 10.05
CA SER A 124 10.39 -3.79 8.80
C SER A 124 9.61 -2.50 8.54
N LEU A 125 10.33 -1.41 8.27
CA LEU A 125 9.77 -0.06 8.23
C LEU A 125 8.80 0.18 7.05
N SER A 126 8.95 -0.56 5.94
CA SER A 126 8.10 -0.44 4.76
C SER A 126 8.33 -1.60 3.78
N GLY A 127 7.54 -1.68 2.71
CA GLY A 127 7.60 -2.82 1.78
C GLY A 127 8.92 -2.93 1.02
N SER A 128 9.50 -1.80 0.59
CA SER A 128 10.79 -1.80 -0.10
C SER A 128 11.94 -2.34 0.76
N PRO A 129 12.16 -1.85 2.01
CA PRO A 129 13.17 -2.45 2.88
C PRO A 129 12.81 -3.88 3.29
N ALA A 130 11.52 -4.25 3.45
CA ALA A 130 11.13 -5.63 3.74
C ALA A 130 11.61 -6.62 2.67
N ASN A 131 11.42 -6.29 1.39
CA ASN A 131 11.94 -7.09 0.30
C ASN A 131 13.48 -7.13 0.32
N PHE A 132 14.13 -5.99 0.53
CA PHE A 132 15.59 -5.94 0.59
C PHE A 132 16.17 -6.79 1.74
N GLN A 133 15.54 -6.76 2.91
CA GLN A 133 15.89 -7.60 4.07
C GLN A 133 15.67 -9.08 3.77
N ALA A 134 14.55 -9.44 3.12
CA ALA A 134 14.34 -10.82 2.69
C ALA A 134 15.40 -11.29 1.69
N TYR A 135 15.82 -10.44 0.74
CA TYR A 135 16.91 -10.78 -0.18
C TYR A 135 18.24 -10.94 0.57
N THR A 136 18.62 -9.97 1.41
CA THR A 136 19.86 -10.03 2.20
C THR A 136 19.90 -11.23 3.15
N ALA A 137 18.75 -11.70 3.64
CA ALA A 137 18.66 -12.90 4.46
C ALA A 137 18.92 -14.20 3.66
N LEU A 138 18.47 -14.26 2.41
CA LEU A 138 18.44 -15.50 1.63
C LEU A 138 19.55 -15.61 0.59
N LEU A 139 20.11 -14.48 0.18
CA LEU A 139 20.96 -14.35 -0.99
C LEU A 139 22.28 -13.66 -0.62
N GLU A 140 23.34 -14.11 -1.27
CA GLU A 140 24.61 -13.38 -1.26
C GLU A 140 24.55 -12.19 -2.23
N THR A 141 25.47 -11.24 -2.07
CA THR A 141 25.61 -10.16 -3.06
C THR A 141 25.93 -10.77 -4.43
N HIS A 142 25.27 -10.29 -5.48
CA HIS A 142 25.31 -10.78 -6.86
C HIS A 142 24.60 -12.11 -7.14
N ASP A 143 23.92 -12.70 -6.16
CA ASP A 143 22.97 -13.77 -6.45
C ASP A 143 21.81 -13.27 -7.31
N ARG A 144 21.16 -14.22 -7.98
CA ARG A 144 20.23 -13.95 -9.08
C ARG A 144 18.78 -13.92 -8.62
N ILE A 145 18.06 -12.86 -9.01
CA ILE A 145 16.63 -12.67 -8.73
C ILE A 145 15.86 -12.63 -10.06
N LEU A 146 14.78 -13.41 -10.15
CA LEU A 146 13.84 -13.35 -11.26
C LEU A 146 12.51 -12.74 -10.80
N SER A 147 12.03 -11.68 -11.44
CA SER A 147 10.83 -10.94 -11.00
C SER A 147 10.05 -10.32 -12.17
N LEU A 148 8.80 -9.89 -11.96
CA LEU A 148 8.00 -9.26 -13.02
C LEU A 148 8.62 -7.92 -13.45
N ASP A 149 8.76 -7.69 -14.75
CA ASP A 149 9.31 -6.43 -15.27
C ASP A 149 8.48 -5.22 -14.81
N LEU A 150 9.15 -4.12 -14.45
CA LEU A 150 8.47 -2.92 -13.93
C LEU A 150 7.42 -2.38 -14.93
N PRO A 151 7.70 -2.26 -16.25
CA PRO A 151 6.71 -1.79 -17.21
C PRO A 151 5.54 -2.75 -17.43
N HIS A 152 5.72 -4.02 -17.03
CA HIS A 152 4.75 -5.10 -17.12
C HIS A 152 3.98 -5.31 -15.80
N GLY A 153 4.10 -4.38 -14.85
CA GLY A 153 3.33 -4.36 -13.62
C GLY A 153 4.09 -4.81 -12.38
N GLY A 154 5.40 -5.06 -12.48
CA GLY A 154 6.27 -5.34 -11.33
C GLY A 154 6.44 -4.15 -10.37
N HIS A 155 7.39 -4.25 -9.44
CA HIS A 155 7.71 -3.18 -8.50
C HIS A 155 9.22 -2.90 -8.46
N LEU A 156 9.60 -1.64 -8.16
CA LEU A 156 11.00 -1.24 -8.08
C LEU A 156 11.82 -2.06 -7.07
N SER A 157 11.21 -2.46 -5.96
CA SER A 157 11.88 -3.29 -4.95
C SER A 157 12.08 -4.74 -5.38
N HIS A 158 11.67 -5.15 -6.58
CA HIS A 158 11.96 -6.49 -7.12
C HIS A 158 13.19 -6.53 -8.04
N GLY A 159 13.81 -5.36 -8.27
CA GLY A 159 14.86 -5.16 -9.25
C GLY A 159 14.34 -4.40 -10.47
N TYR A 160 15.07 -3.37 -10.89
CA TYR A 160 14.80 -2.66 -12.13
C TYR A 160 16.06 -1.98 -12.67
N GLN A 161 16.33 -2.20 -13.95
CA GLN A 161 17.42 -1.58 -14.67
C GLN A 161 17.01 -1.30 -16.12
N THR A 162 17.64 -0.29 -16.69
CA THR A 162 17.60 0.02 -18.13
C THR A 162 18.91 -0.42 -18.77
N PRO A 163 19.02 -0.45 -20.12
CA PRO A 163 20.28 -0.78 -20.79
C PRO A 163 21.49 0.08 -20.36
N THR A 164 21.23 1.28 -19.83
CA THR A 164 22.28 2.24 -19.47
C THR A 164 22.44 2.45 -17.97
N LYS A 165 21.52 1.97 -17.12
CA LYS A 165 21.52 2.27 -15.68
C LYS A 165 20.73 1.28 -14.86
N LYS A 166 21.35 0.76 -13.78
CA LYS A 166 20.66 0.09 -12.66
C LYS A 166 19.92 1.15 -11.83
N ILE A 167 18.58 1.08 -11.80
CA ILE A 167 17.73 2.09 -11.17
C ILE A 167 17.42 1.71 -9.72
N SER A 168 16.99 0.46 -9.51
CA SER A 168 16.78 -0.09 -8.18
C SER A 168 18.11 -0.49 -7.56
N MET A 169 18.28 -0.23 -6.25
CA MET A 169 19.43 -0.74 -5.51
C MET A 169 19.44 -2.27 -5.45
N VAL A 170 18.27 -2.92 -5.54
CA VAL A 170 18.19 -4.40 -5.65
C VAL A 170 19.01 -4.88 -6.85
N SER A 171 18.86 -4.27 -8.03
CA SER A 171 19.66 -4.63 -9.21
C SER A 171 21.15 -4.28 -9.07
N ARG A 172 21.51 -3.43 -8.11
CA ARG A 172 22.91 -3.05 -7.85
C ARG A 172 23.62 -4.05 -6.95
N TYR A 173 22.93 -4.55 -5.93
CA TYR A 173 23.47 -5.54 -4.98
C TYR A 173 23.22 -6.98 -5.43
N PHE A 174 22.19 -7.24 -6.22
CA PHE A 174 21.83 -8.55 -6.76
C PHE A 174 21.73 -8.48 -8.28
N GLU A 175 21.87 -9.62 -8.96
CA GLU A 175 21.69 -9.68 -10.41
C GLU A 175 20.22 -9.99 -10.74
N SER A 176 19.46 -8.97 -11.10
CA SER A 176 18.02 -9.09 -11.42
C SER A 176 17.78 -9.29 -12.92
N MET A 177 16.93 -10.26 -13.28
CA MET A 177 16.40 -10.42 -14.64
C MET A 177 14.86 -10.44 -14.60
N PRO A 178 14.17 -9.74 -15.51
CA PRO A 178 12.71 -9.74 -15.50
C PRO A 178 12.12 -10.97 -16.22
N TYR A 179 10.96 -11.44 -15.75
CA TYR A 179 9.95 -12.11 -16.60
C TYR A 179 8.87 -11.11 -17.02
N ARG A 180 8.11 -11.42 -18.07
CA ARG A 180 7.17 -10.49 -18.71
C ARG A 180 5.77 -11.06 -18.85
N LEU A 181 4.87 -10.18 -19.27
CA LEU A 181 3.55 -10.57 -19.76
C LEU A 181 3.65 -11.01 -21.22
N ASP A 182 2.79 -11.95 -21.62
CA ASP A 182 2.38 -12.09 -23.00
C ASP A 182 1.55 -10.84 -23.37
N GLU A 183 2.09 -9.99 -24.24
CA GLU A 183 1.46 -8.72 -24.60
C GLU A 183 0.13 -8.89 -25.37
N SER A 184 -0.13 -10.08 -25.93
CA SER A 184 -1.38 -10.37 -26.63
C SER A 184 -2.54 -10.64 -25.68
N THR A 185 -2.25 -11.25 -24.53
CA THR A 185 -3.23 -11.60 -23.49
C THR A 185 -3.19 -10.67 -22.29
N GLY A 186 -2.09 -9.95 -22.06
CA GLY A 186 -1.86 -9.12 -20.88
C GLY A 186 -1.64 -9.92 -19.59
N GLN A 187 -1.36 -11.22 -19.69
CA GLN A 187 -1.13 -12.13 -18.56
C GLN A 187 0.35 -12.53 -18.48
N ILE A 188 0.83 -12.97 -17.32
CA ILE A 188 2.21 -13.44 -17.15
C ILE A 188 2.47 -14.61 -18.11
N ASP A 189 3.56 -14.53 -18.88
CA ASP A 189 3.99 -15.64 -19.74
C ASP A 189 4.82 -16.62 -18.91
N TYR A 190 4.11 -17.57 -18.28
CA TYR A 190 4.73 -18.57 -17.41
C TYR A 190 5.66 -19.54 -18.15
N ASP A 191 5.41 -19.79 -19.43
CA ASP A 191 6.25 -20.70 -20.22
C ASP A 191 7.59 -20.03 -20.57
N GLU A 192 7.56 -18.75 -20.96
CA GLU A 192 8.79 -17.99 -21.18
C GLU A 192 9.53 -17.71 -19.85
N MET A 193 8.79 -17.50 -18.76
CA MET A 193 9.35 -17.43 -17.42
C MET A 193 10.11 -18.72 -17.05
N GLU A 194 9.56 -19.90 -17.33
CA GLU A 194 10.23 -21.18 -17.07
C GLU A 194 11.51 -21.32 -17.89
N ARG A 195 11.46 -21.08 -19.21
CA ARG A 195 12.65 -21.13 -20.08
C ARG A 195 13.74 -20.16 -19.60
N SER A 196 13.34 -18.94 -19.22
CA SER A 196 14.23 -17.91 -18.69
C SER A 196 14.86 -18.35 -17.37
N ALA A 197 14.10 -18.98 -16.48
CA ALA A 197 14.61 -19.49 -15.20
C ALA A 197 15.66 -20.60 -15.38
N GLU A 198 15.49 -21.51 -16.35
CA GLU A 198 16.45 -22.57 -16.63
C GLU A 198 17.81 -22.04 -17.09
N LEU A 199 17.80 -20.99 -17.93
CA LEU A 199 19.01 -20.35 -18.45
C LEU A 199 19.66 -19.45 -17.41
N PHE A 200 18.86 -18.62 -16.73
CA PHE A 200 19.35 -17.63 -15.78
C PHE A 200 19.67 -18.22 -14.41
N ARG A 201 19.06 -19.35 -14.03
CA ARG A 201 19.28 -20.04 -12.74
C ARG A 201 19.13 -19.08 -11.53
N PRO A 202 17.95 -18.47 -11.34
CA PRO A 202 17.73 -17.61 -10.19
C PRO A 202 17.87 -18.38 -8.88
N LYS A 203 18.29 -17.69 -7.82
CA LYS A 203 18.25 -18.19 -6.45
C LYS A 203 16.92 -17.89 -5.77
N LEU A 204 16.22 -16.88 -6.26
CA LEU A 204 14.92 -16.45 -5.76
C LEU A 204 14.06 -15.96 -6.92
N ILE A 205 12.79 -16.39 -6.91
CA ILE A 205 11.75 -15.92 -7.82
C ILE A 205 10.75 -15.10 -7.01
N VAL A 206 10.44 -13.89 -7.49
CA VAL A 206 9.42 -13.01 -6.88
C VAL A 206 8.07 -13.21 -7.56
N ALA A 207 7.07 -13.58 -6.77
CA ALA A 207 5.66 -13.66 -7.16
C ALA A 207 4.88 -12.47 -6.58
N GLY A 208 4.93 -11.32 -7.24
CA GLY A 208 4.26 -10.12 -6.77
C GLY A 208 4.20 -9.03 -7.83
N ALA A 209 3.18 -8.17 -7.73
CA ALA A 209 2.91 -7.13 -8.72
C ALA A 209 2.31 -5.87 -8.09
N SER A 210 2.53 -4.74 -8.75
CA SER A 210 1.89 -3.45 -8.45
C SER A 210 0.74 -3.11 -9.39
N ALA A 211 0.85 -3.48 -10.67
CA ALA A 211 -0.10 -3.10 -11.71
C ALA A 211 -0.46 -4.31 -12.59
N TYR A 212 -0.96 -5.36 -11.95
CA TYR A 212 -1.46 -6.58 -12.60
C TYR A 212 -2.89 -6.83 -12.12
N SER A 213 -3.86 -6.87 -13.04
CA SER A 213 -5.29 -6.99 -12.71
C SER A 213 -5.78 -8.44 -12.61
N ARG A 214 -4.91 -9.41 -12.83
CA ARG A 214 -5.21 -10.85 -12.69
C ARG A 214 -4.59 -11.41 -11.43
N LEU A 215 -4.99 -12.62 -11.09
CA LEU A 215 -4.37 -13.38 -9.99
C LEU A 215 -3.09 -14.07 -10.49
N ILE A 216 -2.11 -14.21 -9.61
CA ILE A 216 -0.85 -14.90 -9.91
C ILE A 216 -1.07 -16.41 -9.73
N ASP A 217 -0.65 -17.20 -10.71
CA ASP A 217 -0.56 -18.66 -10.60
C ASP A 217 0.63 -19.06 -9.71
N TYR A 218 0.39 -19.05 -8.39
CA TYR A 218 1.37 -19.46 -7.38
C TYR A 218 1.82 -20.92 -7.52
N PRO A 219 0.93 -21.92 -7.77
CA PRO A 219 1.35 -23.28 -8.08
C PRO A 219 2.38 -23.34 -9.21
N ARG A 220 2.13 -22.67 -10.34
CA ARG A 220 3.04 -22.67 -11.48
C ARG A 220 4.40 -22.06 -11.15
N ILE A 221 4.43 -20.97 -10.38
CA ILE A 221 5.70 -20.37 -9.93
C ILE A 221 6.47 -21.31 -8.99
N ARG A 222 5.79 -22.02 -8.08
CA ARG A 222 6.41 -23.01 -7.19
C ARG A 222 7.06 -24.14 -7.99
N GLU A 223 6.38 -24.68 -8.98
CA GLU A 223 6.93 -25.72 -9.87
C GLU A 223 8.22 -25.26 -10.56
N ILE A 224 8.21 -24.04 -11.13
CA ILE A 224 9.38 -23.45 -11.79
C ILE A 224 10.52 -23.27 -10.79
N ALA A 225 10.23 -22.74 -9.60
CA ALA A 225 11.22 -22.53 -8.55
C ALA A 225 11.85 -23.85 -8.08
N ASP A 226 11.05 -24.90 -7.87
CA ASP A 226 11.57 -26.22 -7.49
C ASP A 226 12.46 -26.84 -8.57
N LYS A 227 12.08 -26.67 -9.85
CA LYS A 227 12.86 -27.16 -10.99
C LYS A 227 14.27 -26.57 -11.04
N VAL A 228 14.42 -25.30 -10.67
CA VAL A 228 15.72 -24.59 -10.70
C VAL A 228 16.38 -24.47 -9.32
N GLY A 229 15.73 -24.96 -8.26
CA GLY A 229 16.22 -24.90 -6.88
C GLY A 229 16.19 -23.51 -6.25
N ALA A 230 15.23 -22.66 -6.64
CA ALA A 230 15.04 -21.30 -6.13
C ALA A 230 14.08 -21.24 -4.94
N TYR A 231 14.22 -20.19 -4.13
CA TYR A 231 13.17 -19.76 -3.21
C TYR A 231 12.03 -19.06 -3.95
N VAL A 232 10.82 -19.15 -3.41
CA VAL A 232 9.68 -18.32 -3.81
C VAL A 232 9.45 -17.26 -2.75
N LEU A 233 9.56 -15.98 -3.15
CA LEU A 233 9.12 -14.85 -2.35
C LEU A 233 7.84 -14.28 -2.97
N SER A 234 6.73 -14.33 -2.24
CA SER A 234 5.50 -13.66 -2.66
C SER A 234 5.44 -12.25 -2.05
N ASP A 235 5.39 -11.23 -2.89
CA ASP A 235 5.12 -9.85 -2.45
C ASP A 235 3.63 -9.57 -2.65
N MET A 236 2.86 -9.75 -1.59
CA MET A 236 1.41 -9.59 -1.61
C MET A 236 0.97 -8.17 -1.25
N ALA A 237 1.86 -7.18 -1.26
CA ALA A 237 1.59 -5.84 -0.74
C ALA A 237 0.30 -5.18 -1.25
N HIS A 238 -0.06 -5.42 -2.51
CA HIS A 238 -1.27 -4.87 -3.14
C HIS A 238 -2.55 -5.62 -2.74
N ILE A 239 -2.45 -6.90 -2.40
CA ILE A 239 -3.60 -7.82 -2.23
C ILE A 239 -3.69 -8.43 -0.83
N SER A 240 -2.85 -8.02 0.11
CA SER A 240 -2.80 -8.57 1.47
C SER A 240 -4.13 -8.46 2.21
N GLY A 241 -4.90 -7.39 1.99
CA GLY A 241 -6.26 -7.30 2.55
C GLY A 241 -7.23 -8.31 1.94
N LEU A 242 -7.12 -8.59 0.63
CA LEU A 242 -7.96 -9.56 -0.07
C LEU A 242 -7.63 -11.00 0.38
N ILE A 243 -6.34 -11.30 0.57
CA ILE A 243 -5.89 -12.60 1.10
C ILE A 243 -6.30 -12.76 2.57
N ALA A 244 -6.14 -11.72 3.39
CA ALA A 244 -6.56 -11.73 4.80
C ALA A 244 -8.07 -11.99 4.97
N ALA A 245 -8.88 -11.51 4.02
CA ALA A 245 -10.32 -11.74 4.01
C ALA A 245 -10.75 -13.05 3.33
N ASP A 246 -9.79 -13.85 2.83
CA ASP A 246 -10.03 -15.11 2.10
C ASP A 246 -11.01 -14.94 0.92
N VAL A 247 -10.91 -13.81 0.20
CA VAL A 247 -11.73 -13.52 -0.99
C VAL A 247 -11.00 -13.75 -2.31
N ILE A 248 -9.69 -14.05 -2.25
CA ILE A 248 -8.86 -14.49 -3.37
C ILE A 248 -7.89 -15.59 -2.89
N PRO A 249 -7.32 -16.40 -3.80
CA PRO A 249 -6.37 -17.46 -3.43
C PRO A 249 -5.16 -16.94 -2.64
N SER A 250 -4.80 -17.68 -1.60
CA SER A 250 -3.63 -17.39 -0.76
C SER A 250 -2.32 -17.81 -1.42
N CYS A 251 -1.28 -16.99 -1.24
CA CYS A 251 0.08 -17.29 -1.70
C CYS A 251 0.90 -18.15 -0.72
N PHE A 252 0.45 -18.26 0.54
CA PHE A 252 1.18 -18.94 1.62
C PHE A 252 1.50 -20.41 1.31
N PRO A 253 0.60 -21.26 0.76
CA PRO A 253 0.91 -22.67 0.50
C PRO A 253 2.12 -22.90 -0.42
N TYR A 254 2.44 -21.92 -1.26
CA TYR A 254 3.45 -22.03 -2.32
C TYR A 254 4.72 -21.23 -2.03
N SER A 255 4.72 -20.40 -1.00
CA SER A 255 5.79 -19.44 -0.72
C SER A 255 6.74 -19.96 0.35
N ASP A 256 8.03 -19.64 0.20
CA ASP A 256 9.02 -19.82 1.26
C ASP A 256 9.03 -18.58 2.19
N VAL A 257 8.90 -17.40 1.59
CA VAL A 257 8.79 -16.10 2.27
C VAL A 257 7.64 -15.31 1.67
N VAL A 258 6.89 -14.59 2.49
CA VAL A 258 5.84 -13.66 2.04
C VAL A 258 6.13 -12.29 2.62
N THR A 259 6.26 -11.27 1.78
CA THR A 259 6.39 -9.89 2.20
C THR A 259 5.11 -9.12 1.90
N THR A 260 4.81 -8.13 2.73
CA THR A 260 3.68 -7.24 2.50
C THR A 260 3.89 -5.87 3.12
N THR A 261 3.36 -4.85 2.46
CA THR A 261 3.04 -3.59 3.15
C THR A 261 1.79 -3.72 4.00
N THR A 262 1.65 -2.84 4.99
CA THR A 262 0.49 -2.86 5.89
C THR A 262 -0.58 -1.81 5.59
N HIS A 263 -0.33 -0.87 4.67
CA HIS A 263 -1.19 0.32 4.45
C HIS A 263 -2.16 0.24 3.26
N LYS A 264 -1.93 -0.65 2.30
CA LYS A 264 -2.72 -0.72 1.04
C LYS A 264 -4.10 -1.34 1.25
N SER A 265 -4.37 -2.50 0.65
CA SER A 265 -5.62 -3.23 0.84
C SER A 265 -5.84 -3.68 2.30
N LEU A 266 -4.76 -3.86 3.09
CA LEU A 266 -4.84 -4.17 4.53
C LEU A 266 -5.27 -2.97 5.40
N ARG A 267 -5.23 -1.74 4.87
CA ARG A 267 -5.77 -0.52 5.51
C ARG A 267 -5.16 -0.13 6.87
N GLY A 268 -3.98 -0.65 7.20
CA GLY A 268 -3.23 -0.34 8.42
C GLY A 268 -2.28 0.86 8.30
N PRO A 269 -1.33 1.02 9.24
CA PRO A 269 -0.35 2.10 9.19
C PRO A 269 0.69 1.85 8.08
N ARG A 270 1.54 2.85 7.79
CA ARG A 270 2.72 2.63 6.95
C ARG A 270 3.75 1.79 7.71
N GLY A 271 3.91 0.54 7.27
CA GLY A 271 4.86 -0.44 7.79
C GLY A 271 4.91 -1.66 6.85
N ALA A 272 5.57 -2.74 7.29
CA ALA A 272 5.61 -4.00 6.56
C ALA A 272 5.73 -5.21 7.49
N MET A 273 5.46 -6.38 6.93
CA MET A 273 5.66 -7.68 7.57
C MET A 273 6.44 -8.60 6.63
N ILE A 274 7.26 -9.47 7.22
CA ILE A 274 7.98 -10.55 6.53
C ILE A 274 7.58 -11.85 7.20
N PHE A 275 6.75 -12.64 6.53
CA PHE A 275 6.42 -14.01 6.95
C PHE A 275 7.41 -14.99 6.35
N TYR A 276 7.70 -16.06 7.08
CA TYR A 276 8.65 -17.08 6.64
C TYR A 276 8.25 -18.45 7.13
N ARG A 277 8.52 -19.46 6.30
CA ARG A 277 8.30 -20.87 6.65
C ARG A 277 9.24 -21.32 7.77
N LYS A 278 8.70 -22.17 8.63
CA LYS A 278 9.39 -22.95 9.67
C LYS A 278 9.18 -24.44 9.39
N GLY A 279 9.91 -25.29 10.11
CA GLY A 279 9.77 -26.74 10.01
C GLY A 279 10.50 -27.33 8.80
N GLN A 280 10.00 -28.44 8.28
CA GLN A 280 10.67 -29.22 7.23
C GLN A 280 10.37 -28.64 5.84
N ARG A 281 11.44 -28.33 5.09
CA ARG A 281 11.39 -27.88 3.69
C ARG A 281 11.32 -29.04 2.70
N GLY A 282 12.00 -30.14 3.01
CA GLY A 282 12.06 -31.29 2.12
C GLY A 282 12.90 -32.43 2.69
N THR A 283 13.37 -33.31 1.82
CA THR A 283 14.27 -34.43 2.19
C THR A 283 15.42 -34.51 1.22
N THR A 284 16.62 -34.85 1.71
CA THR A 284 17.76 -35.16 0.86
C THR A 284 17.48 -36.43 0.04
N LYS A 285 18.30 -36.71 -0.98
CA LYS A 285 18.24 -37.99 -1.72
C LYS A 285 18.42 -39.23 -0.83
N LYS A 286 18.95 -39.04 0.38
CA LYS A 286 19.17 -40.09 1.39
C LYS A 286 18.02 -40.21 2.39
N GLY A 287 16.96 -39.40 2.25
CA GLY A 287 15.80 -39.40 3.15
C GLY A 287 15.96 -38.57 4.42
N GLU A 288 17.06 -37.82 4.55
CA GLU A 288 17.28 -36.94 5.72
C GLU A 288 16.44 -35.66 5.59
N PRO A 289 15.79 -35.19 6.68
CA PRO A 289 14.99 -33.97 6.62
C PRO A 289 15.88 -32.74 6.36
N ILE A 290 15.43 -31.88 5.44
CA ILE A 290 15.99 -30.54 5.23
C ILE A 290 15.05 -29.57 5.93
N MET A 291 15.53 -28.88 6.96
CA MET A 291 14.75 -27.89 7.70
C MET A 291 14.87 -26.51 7.05
N TYR A 292 13.83 -25.70 7.19
CA TYR A 292 13.94 -24.27 6.92
C TYR A 292 14.89 -23.61 7.94
N ASP A 293 15.72 -22.69 7.47
CA ASP A 293 16.64 -21.88 8.29
C ASP A 293 16.35 -20.37 8.13
N LEU A 294 15.07 -20.03 7.87
CA LEU A 294 14.65 -18.69 7.46
C LEU A 294 14.49 -17.72 8.64
N GLU A 295 14.01 -18.22 9.79
CA GLU A 295 13.68 -17.38 10.96
C GLU A 295 14.88 -16.57 11.44
N ASP A 296 15.98 -17.24 11.77
CA ASP A 296 17.20 -16.58 12.25
C ASP A 296 17.80 -15.66 11.19
N LYS A 297 17.82 -16.08 9.92
CA LYS A 297 18.37 -15.28 8.82
C LYS A 297 17.59 -13.99 8.58
N ILE A 298 16.26 -14.09 8.53
CA ILE A 298 15.40 -12.93 8.30
C ILE A 298 15.43 -11.99 9.49
N ASN A 299 15.28 -12.53 10.71
CA ASN A 299 15.35 -11.71 11.92
C ASN A 299 16.71 -11.02 12.03
N PHE A 300 17.82 -11.72 11.77
CA PHE A 300 19.16 -11.12 11.76
C PHE A 300 19.32 -10.05 10.68
N SER A 301 18.79 -10.29 9.47
CA SER A 301 18.86 -9.32 8.37
C SER A 301 18.10 -8.04 8.69
N VAL A 302 16.93 -8.13 9.33
CA VAL A 302 16.18 -6.96 9.81
C VAL A 302 16.98 -6.24 10.89
N PHE A 303 17.38 -6.96 11.95
CA PHE A 303 18.20 -6.44 13.04
C PHE A 303 19.16 -7.53 13.55
N PRO A 304 20.47 -7.27 13.67
CA PRO A 304 21.16 -5.98 13.53
C PRO A 304 21.60 -5.63 12.10
N GLY A 305 21.21 -6.41 11.09
CA GLY A 305 21.74 -6.28 9.73
C GLY A 305 21.48 -4.93 9.07
N LEU A 306 20.21 -4.47 9.04
CA LEU A 306 19.81 -3.33 8.22
C LEU A 306 19.03 -2.23 8.98
N GLN A 307 18.48 -2.52 10.17
CA GLN A 307 17.78 -1.56 11.01
C GLN A 307 18.38 -1.51 12.43
N GLY A 308 18.05 -0.44 13.17
CA GLY A 308 18.30 -0.31 14.61
C GLY A 308 17.00 -0.46 15.42
N GLY A 309 16.64 0.56 16.21
CA GLY A 309 15.42 0.57 17.05
C GLY A 309 14.11 0.38 16.26
N PRO A 310 13.23 -0.56 16.66
CA PRO A 310 11.92 -0.77 16.04
C PRO A 310 10.97 0.41 16.25
N HIS A 311 10.07 0.67 15.29
CA HIS A 311 9.03 1.70 15.40
C HIS A 311 7.80 1.18 16.16
N ASN A 312 7.89 1.12 17.49
CA ASN A 312 6.86 0.50 18.35
C ASN A 312 5.44 1.08 18.21
N HIS A 313 5.32 2.39 17.97
CA HIS A 313 4.04 3.05 17.68
C HIS A 313 3.39 2.55 16.38
N THR A 314 4.20 2.27 15.34
CA THR A 314 3.75 1.65 14.10
C THR A 314 3.37 0.19 14.31
N ILE A 315 4.13 -0.56 15.12
CA ILE A 315 3.82 -1.96 15.47
C ILE A 315 2.50 -2.06 16.26
N GLY A 316 2.27 -1.16 17.23
CA GLY A 316 0.99 -1.10 17.96
C GLY A 316 -0.19 -0.74 17.05
N ALA A 317 0.01 0.22 16.14
CA ALA A 317 -0.98 0.60 15.15
C ALA A 317 -1.28 -0.55 14.17
N LEU A 318 -0.26 -1.33 13.80
CA LEU A 318 -0.40 -2.54 12.98
C LEU A 318 -1.18 -3.62 13.73
N ALA A 319 -0.89 -3.88 15.00
CA ALA A 319 -1.66 -4.82 15.81
C ALA A 319 -3.15 -4.44 15.84
N THR A 320 -3.48 -3.15 15.85
CA THR A 320 -4.85 -2.64 15.76
C THR A 320 -5.48 -2.94 14.39
N ALA A 321 -4.76 -2.65 13.30
CA ALA A 321 -5.23 -2.94 11.94
C ALA A 321 -5.44 -4.45 11.71
N LEU A 322 -4.55 -5.31 12.20
CA LEU A 322 -4.67 -6.76 12.09
C LEU A 322 -5.90 -7.32 12.84
N LYS A 323 -6.23 -6.71 13.99
CA LYS A 323 -7.48 -7.05 14.69
C LYS A 323 -8.70 -6.69 13.85
N GLN A 324 -8.69 -5.51 13.20
CA GLN A 324 -9.78 -5.07 12.32
C GLN A 324 -9.88 -5.96 11.07
N ALA A 325 -8.75 -6.41 10.54
CA ALA A 325 -8.72 -7.29 9.37
C ALA A 325 -9.29 -8.69 9.67
N ASN A 326 -9.36 -9.09 10.94
CA ASN A 326 -9.92 -10.37 11.38
C ASN A 326 -11.42 -10.27 11.80
N THR A 327 -12.19 -9.35 11.21
CA THR A 327 -13.63 -9.21 11.48
C THR A 327 -14.48 -9.45 10.23
N SER A 328 -15.74 -9.83 10.43
CA SER A 328 -16.71 -10.02 9.35
C SER A 328 -16.91 -8.77 8.50
N GLU A 329 -16.89 -7.58 9.12
CA GLU A 329 -17.05 -6.30 8.43
C GLU A 329 -15.89 -6.03 7.47
N PHE A 330 -14.66 -6.46 7.82
CA PHE A 330 -13.53 -6.35 6.92
C PHE A 330 -13.64 -7.33 5.75
N VAL A 331 -14.15 -8.54 5.98
CA VAL A 331 -14.42 -9.50 4.90
C VAL A 331 -15.45 -8.94 3.92
N GLU A 332 -16.57 -8.40 4.41
CA GLU A 332 -17.58 -7.76 3.55
C GLU A 332 -17.03 -6.54 2.81
N TYR A 333 -16.19 -5.72 3.46
CA TYR A 333 -15.48 -4.63 2.80
C TYR A 333 -14.60 -5.14 1.63
N GLN A 334 -13.82 -6.20 1.81
CA GLN A 334 -12.98 -6.73 0.73
C GLN A 334 -13.79 -7.37 -0.41
N LYS A 335 -14.92 -8.03 -0.10
CA LYS A 335 -15.86 -8.48 -1.13
C LYS A 335 -16.39 -7.29 -1.93
N GLN A 336 -16.77 -6.21 -1.26
CA GLN A 336 -17.23 -4.99 -1.92
C GLN A 336 -16.14 -4.37 -2.80
N VAL A 337 -14.88 -4.39 -2.37
CA VAL A 337 -13.74 -3.92 -3.19
C VAL A 337 -13.66 -4.69 -4.51
N LEU A 338 -13.84 -6.02 -4.49
CA LEU A 338 -13.84 -6.84 -5.71
C LEU A 338 -15.04 -6.52 -6.62
N LYS A 339 -16.25 -6.44 -6.06
CA LYS A 339 -17.46 -6.09 -6.82
C LYS A 339 -17.33 -4.71 -7.48
N ASN A 340 -16.85 -3.72 -6.73
CA ASN A 340 -16.63 -2.37 -7.22
C ASN A 340 -15.59 -2.32 -8.35
N SER A 341 -14.50 -3.08 -8.22
CA SER A 341 -13.47 -3.13 -9.28
C SER A 341 -13.99 -3.81 -10.54
N ALA A 342 -14.73 -4.91 -10.40
CA ALA A 342 -15.40 -5.58 -11.51
C ALA A 342 -16.40 -4.64 -12.20
N ARG A 343 -17.21 -3.92 -11.42
CA ARG A 343 -18.17 -2.95 -11.93
C ARG A 343 -17.50 -1.81 -12.69
N LEU A 344 -16.41 -1.26 -12.16
CA LEU A 344 -15.60 -0.26 -12.87
C LEU A 344 -15.07 -0.81 -14.20
N ALA A 345 -14.59 -2.05 -14.22
CA ALA A 345 -14.09 -2.69 -15.43
C ALA A 345 -15.20 -2.86 -16.48
N GLU A 346 -16.38 -3.31 -16.08
CA GLU A 346 -17.55 -3.47 -16.94
C GLU A 346 -17.96 -2.14 -17.58
N GLU A 347 -18.09 -1.09 -16.77
CA GLU A 347 -18.54 0.23 -17.24
C GLU A 347 -17.53 0.91 -18.14
N LEU A 348 -16.23 0.81 -17.83
CA LEU A 348 -15.17 1.27 -18.73
C LEU A 348 -15.20 0.52 -20.08
N THR A 349 -15.45 -0.78 -20.05
CA THR A 349 -15.57 -1.58 -21.29
C THR A 349 -16.80 -1.15 -22.10
N LYS A 350 -17.95 -0.92 -21.46
CA LYS A 350 -19.16 -0.38 -22.13
C LYS A 350 -18.92 0.98 -22.77
N LEU A 351 -18.12 1.84 -22.12
CA LEU A 351 -17.70 3.14 -22.64
C LEU A 351 -16.66 3.04 -23.77
N GLY A 352 -16.20 1.83 -24.11
CA GLY A 352 -15.27 1.55 -25.21
C GLY A 352 -13.80 1.68 -24.83
N TYR A 353 -13.46 1.56 -23.55
CA TYR A 353 -12.07 1.45 -23.11
C TYR A 353 -11.57 0.00 -23.19
N THR A 354 -10.35 -0.16 -23.66
CA THR A 354 -9.59 -1.39 -23.60
C THR A 354 -8.89 -1.50 -22.25
N LEU A 355 -9.11 -2.62 -21.56
CA LEU A 355 -8.43 -2.96 -20.32
C LEU A 355 -7.30 -3.95 -20.62
N VAL A 356 -6.13 -3.74 -20.04
CA VAL A 356 -5.05 -4.75 -20.07
C VAL A 356 -5.57 -6.03 -19.44
N SER A 357 -5.34 -7.16 -20.10
CA SER A 357 -5.91 -8.47 -19.79
C SER A 357 -7.44 -8.61 -19.93
N GLY A 358 -8.13 -7.59 -20.45
CA GLY A 358 -9.57 -7.63 -20.74
C GLY A 358 -10.49 -7.46 -19.52
N GLY A 359 -9.95 -7.23 -18.32
CA GLY A 359 -10.75 -7.11 -17.10
C GLY A 359 -9.91 -7.14 -15.83
N THR A 360 -10.54 -7.55 -14.72
CA THR A 360 -9.89 -7.67 -13.41
C THR A 360 -10.46 -8.83 -12.60
N ASP A 361 -9.60 -9.44 -11.78
CA ASP A 361 -9.93 -10.44 -10.76
C ASP A 361 -9.53 -9.95 -9.35
N ASN A 362 -9.14 -8.68 -9.22
CA ASN A 362 -8.68 -8.10 -7.97
C ASN A 362 -9.20 -6.66 -7.78
N HIS A 363 -8.49 -5.83 -7.01
CA HIS A 363 -8.94 -4.49 -6.63
C HIS A 363 -8.63 -3.39 -7.64
N LEU A 364 -7.94 -3.68 -8.75
CA LEU A 364 -7.51 -2.66 -9.71
C LEU A 364 -7.83 -3.00 -11.17
N VAL A 365 -7.90 -1.96 -12.00
CA VAL A 365 -7.97 -2.05 -13.46
C VAL A 365 -6.82 -1.24 -14.08
N LEU A 366 -6.39 -1.65 -15.28
CA LEU A 366 -5.37 -0.94 -16.06
C LEU A 366 -5.94 -0.60 -17.44
N VAL A 367 -6.26 0.67 -17.66
CA VAL A 367 -6.83 1.17 -18.92
C VAL A 367 -5.72 1.46 -19.91
N ASP A 368 -5.80 0.91 -21.12
CA ASP A 368 -4.91 1.21 -22.25
C ASP A 368 -5.50 2.37 -23.07
N LEU A 369 -5.07 3.60 -22.76
CA LEU A 369 -5.57 4.80 -23.43
C LEU A 369 -5.07 4.94 -24.87
N LYS A 370 -3.91 4.35 -25.20
CA LYS A 370 -3.39 4.35 -26.58
C LYS A 370 -4.32 3.57 -27.49
N LYS A 371 -4.68 2.34 -27.11
CA LYS A 371 -5.64 1.53 -27.87
C LYS A 371 -7.06 2.12 -27.86
N SER A 372 -7.50 2.64 -26.71
CA SER A 372 -8.89 3.09 -26.54
C SER A 372 -9.19 4.41 -27.23
N ARG A 373 -8.26 5.37 -27.16
CA ARG A 373 -8.57 6.79 -27.37
C ARG A 373 -7.46 7.57 -28.08
N ASP A 374 -6.34 6.93 -28.42
CA ASP A 374 -5.12 7.57 -28.91
C ASP A 374 -4.70 8.76 -28.02
N ILE A 375 -4.50 8.52 -26.73
CA ILE A 375 -3.97 9.53 -25.80
C ILE A 375 -3.07 8.86 -24.75
N ASP A 376 -2.08 9.59 -24.24
CA ASP A 376 -1.18 9.11 -23.20
C ASP A 376 -1.72 9.38 -21.79
N GLY A 377 -1.30 8.53 -20.84
CA GLY A 377 -1.71 8.62 -19.45
C GLY A 377 -1.28 9.92 -18.78
N ALA A 378 -0.16 10.53 -19.18
CA ALA A 378 0.32 11.76 -18.55
C ALA A 378 -0.59 12.98 -18.80
N ARG A 379 -1.27 13.03 -19.96
CA ARG A 379 -2.27 14.06 -20.24
C ARG A 379 -3.57 13.82 -19.49
N VAL A 380 -4.06 12.58 -19.51
CA VAL A 380 -5.32 12.20 -18.85
C VAL A 380 -5.20 12.37 -17.33
N GLU A 381 -4.12 11.87 -16.72
CA GLU A 381 -3.84 12.02 -15.28
C GLU A 381 -3.88 13.49 -14.84
N ARG A 382 -3.33 14.42 -15.64
CA ARG A 382 -3.36 15.84 -15.29
C ARG A 382 -4.77 16.41 -15.29
N ILE A 383 -5.62 16.02 -16.24
CA ILE A 383 -7.02 16.48 -16.26
C ILE A 383 -7.81 15.86 -15.11
N LEU A 384 -7.57 14.57 -14.81
CA LEU A 384 -8.16 13.91 -13.65
C LEU A 384 -7.79 14.62 -12.34
N GLU A 385 -6.51 14.95 -12.15
CA GLU A 385 -6.03 15.68 -10.97
C GLU A 385 -6.74 17.03 -10.81
N LEU A 386 -6.86 17.81 -11.89
CA LEU A 386 -7.59 19.08 -11.89
C LEU A 386 -9.08 18.87 -11.59
N ALA A 387 -9.65 17.73 -11.98
CA ALA A 387 -11.04 17.37 -11.73
C ALA A 387 -11.30 16.74 -10.34
N CYS A 388 -10.36 16.81 -9.39
CA CYS A 388 -10.45 16.13 -8.08
C CYS A 388 -10.49 14.59 -8.17
N ILE A 389 -9.89 13.98 -9.20
CA ILE A 389 -9.76 12.53 -9.33
C ILE A 389 -8.28 12.15 -9.25
N ALA A 390 -7.89 11.54 -8.13
CA ALA A 390 -6.53 11.09 -7.93
C ALA A 390 -6.34 9.70 -8.56
N THR A 391 -5.49 9.59 -9.57
CA THR A 391 -5.08 8.34 -10.23
C THR A 391 -3.58 8.32 -10.43
N ASN A 392 -3.04 7.27 -11.05
CA ASN A 392 -1.66 7.30 -11.54
C ASN A 392 -1.59 6.86 -13.00
N LYS A 393 -0.80 7.58 -13.81
CA LYS A 393 -0.35 7.08 -15.11
C LYS A 393 0.50 5.82 -14.93
N ASN A 394 0.34 4.86 -15.82
CA ASN A 394 1.02 3.58 -15.75
C ASN A 394 1.39 3.09 -17.15
N THR A 395 2.51 2.39 -17.27
CA THR A 395 2.86 1.71 -18.52
C THR A 395 1.84 0.63 -18.82
N VAL A 396 1.65 0.36 -20.10
CA VAL A 396 0.88 -0.78 -20.62
C VAL A 396 1.78 -1.62 -21.52
N PRO A 397 1.48 -2.92 -21.72
CA PRO A 397 2.20 -3.76 -22.68
C PRO A 397 2.34 -3.08 -24.06
N GLY A 398 3.53 -3.13 -24.64
CA GLY A 398 3.88 -2.42 -25.88
C GLY A 398 4.39 -0.97 -25.71
N ASP A 399 4.40 -0.41 -24.50
CA ASP A 399 5.02 0.90 -24.25
C ASP A 399 6.54 0.87 -24.45
N LYS A 400 7.04 1.65 -25.41
CA LYS A 400 8.48 1.75 -25.71
C LYS A 400 9.29 2.51 -24.65
N SER A 401 8.64 3.19 -23.71
CA SER A 401 9.30 4.02 -22.69
C SER A 401 8.45 4.14 -21.43
N ALA A 402 9.05 3.84 -20.27
CA ALA A 402 8.45 4.06 -18.96
C ALA A 402 8.20 5.55 -18.65
N LEU A 403 8.83 6.48 -19.38
CA LEU A 403 8.64 7.92 -19.21
C LEU A 403 7.39 8.46 -19.92
N MET A 404 6.84 7.70 -20.88
CA MET A 404 5.65 8.08 -21.66
C MET A 404 4.57 6.98 -21.58
N PRO A 405 4.01 6.75 -20.38
CA PRO A 405 3.03 5.69 -20.13
C PRO A 405 1.75 5.89 -20.94
N GLY A 406 1.29 4.80 -21.56
CA GLY A 406 0.09 4.75 -22.38
C GLY A 406 -1.20 4.47 -21.61
N GLY A 407 -1.16 4.25 -20.30
CA GLY A 407 -2.34 3.88 -19.53
C GLY A 407 -2.55 4.63 -18.23
N ILE A 408 -3.70 4.32 -17.60
CA ILE A 408 -4.10 4.79 -16.27
C ILE A 408 -4.45 3.58 -15.43
N ARG A 409 -3.88 3.51 -14.22
CA ARG A 409 -4.23 2.50 -13.21
C ARG A 409 -5.21 3.09 -12.22
N MET A 410 -6.31 2.38 -11.98
CA MET A 410 -7.34 2.76 -11.00
C MET A 410 -7.64 1.59 -10.08
N GLY A 411 -7.89 1.85 -8.80
CA GLY A 411 -8.28 0.83 -7.84
C GLY A 411 -9.41 1.27 -6.93
N ALA A 412 -10.17 0.29 -6.46
CA ALA A 412 -11.36 0.47 -5.64
C ALA A 412 -11.18 0.65 -4.11
N PRO A 413 -10.04 0.30 -3.45
CA PRO A 413 -10.00 0.24 -1.98
C PRO A 413 -10.38 1.53 -1.24
N ALA A 414 -9.81 2.68 -1.63
CA ALA A 414 -9.99 3.92 -0.90
C ALA A 414 -11.45 4.42 -0.94
N LEU A 415 -12.09 4.41 -2.11
CA LEU A 415 -13.51 4.79 -2.23
C LEU A 415 -14.43 3.78 -1.54
N THR A 416 -14.13 2.48 -1.64
CA THR A 416 -14.92 1.45 -0.94
C THR A 416 -14.85 1.63 0.58
N SER A 417 -13.71 2.05 1.13
CA SER A 417 -13.60 2.40 2.56
C SER A 417 -14.49 3.58 2.97
N ARG A 418 -14.87 4.45 2.03
CA ARG A 418 -15.82 5.55 2.24
C ARG A 418 -17.28 5.15 2.00
N GLY A 419 -17.56 3.87 1.68
CA GLY A 419 -18.91 3.35 1.48
C GLY A 419 -19.43 3.40 0.04
N PHE A 420 -18.55 3.59 -0.95
CA PHE A 420 -18.96 3.49 -2.36
C PHE A 420 -19.33 2.05 -2.72
N GLU A 421 -20.39 1.89 -3.49
CA GLU A 421 -20.90 0.60 -4.03
C GLU A 421 -20.85 0.58 -5.57
N GLU A 422 -21.40 -0.48 -6.18
CA GLU A 422 -21.28 -0.75 -7.62
C GLU A 422 -21.81 0.42 -8.49
N ASP A 423 -22.99 0.95 -8.18
CA ASP A 423 -23.59 2.04 -8.96
C ASP A 423 -22.77 3.33 -8.86
N ASP A 424 -22.10 3.56 -7.72
CA ASP A 424 -21.18 4.69 -7.55
C ASP A 424 -19.95 4.52 -8.44
N PHE A 425 -19.42 3.30 -8.55
CA PHE A 425 -18.29 3.01 -9.46
C PHE A 425 -18.67 3.12 -10.94
N ALA A 426 -19.95 2.92 -11.30
CA ALA A 426 -20.44 3.27 -12.63
C ALA A 426 -20.37 4.79 -12.87
N LYS A 427 -20.75 5.59 -11.87
CA LYS A 427 -20.63 7.05 -11.94
C LYS A 427 -19.16 7.51 -12.01
N VAL A 428 -18.27 6.85 -11.27
CA VAL A 428 -16.82 7.08 -11.36
C VAL A 428 -16.31 6.85 -12.78
N ALA A 429 -16.75 5.78 -13.47
CA ALA A 429 -16.38 5.50 -14.85
C ALA A 429 -16.85 6.61 -15.82
N GLU A 430 -18.05 7.17 -15.59
CA GLU A 430 -18.56 8.31 -16.35
C GLU A 430 -17.69 9.56 -16.16
N PHE A 431 -17.31 9.89 -14.93
CA PHE A 431 -16.42 11.03 -14.65
C PHE A 431 -15.04 10.85 -15.29
N PHE A 432 -14.49 9.63 -15.25
CA PHE A 432 -13.26 9.29 -15.95
C PHE A 432 -13.39 9.53 -17.47
N ASP A 433 -14.47 9.08 -18.11
CA ASP A 433 -14.68 9.28 -19.55
C ASP A 433 -14.82 10.77 -19.92
N ARG A 434 -15.51 11.56 -19.10
CA ARG A 434 -15.57 13.03 -19.25
C ARG A 434 -14.18 13.66 -19.20
N ALA A 435 -13.34 13.27 -18.24
CA ALA A 435 -11.97 13.77 -18.13
C ALA A 435 -11.12 13.40 -19.36
N VAL A 436 -11.26 12.17 -19.87
CA VAL A 436 -10.53 11.71 -21.07
C VAL A 436 -10.95 12.52 -22.31
N LYS A 437 -12.23 12.83 -22.48
CA LYS A 437 -12.73 13.69 -23.58
C LYS A 437 -12.09 15.08 -23.53
N ILE A 438 -12.11 15.73 -22.36
CA ILE A 438 -11.45 17.03 -22.15
C ILE A 438 -9.95 16.95 -22.48
N ALA A 439 -9.27 15.89 -22.02
CA ALA A 439 -7.84 15.69 -22.32
C ALA A 439 -7.57 15.53 -23.83
N LYS A 440 -8.46 14.87 -24.57
CA LYS A 440 -8.36 14.75 -26.04
C LYS A 440 -8.56 16.09 -26.74
N ASP A 441 -9.57 16.86 -26.33
CA ASP A 441 -9.86 18.16 -26.92
C ASP A 441 -8.65 19.10 -26.75
N LEU A 442 -8.08 19.13 -25.54
CA LEU A 442 -6.86 19.88 -25.25
C LEU A 442 -5.65 19.37 -26.05
N LYS A 443 -5.45 18.04 -26.17
CA LYS A 443 -4.36 17.44 -26.98
C LYS A 443 -4.43 17.90 -28.44
N ASN A 444 -5.63 18.06 -28.99
CA ASN A 444 -5.86 18.39 -30.40
C ASN A 444 -5.67 19.88 -30.73
N THR A 445 -5.53 20.74 -29.72
CA THR A 445 -5.13 22.15 -29.91
C THR A 445 -3.67 22.26 -30.36
N GLU A 446 -3.28 23.40 -30.94
CA GLU A 446 -1.89 23.64 -31.34
C GLU A 446 -0.91 23.56 -30.16
N GLY A 447 -1.31 24.11 -29.00
CA GLY A 447 -0.52 24.08 -27.76
C GLY A 447 -0.42 22.70 -27.11
N GLY A 448 -1.45 21.86 -27.24
CA GLY A 448 -1.54 20.55 -26.56
C GLY A 448 -0.79 19.40 -27.22
N LYS A 449 -0.34 19.56 -28.47
CA LYS A 449 0.40 18.52 -29.23
C LYS A 449 1.66 18.05 -28.51
N LYS A 450 2.38 18.96 -27.83
CA LYS A 450 3.54 18.63 -26.99
C LYS A 450 3.13 18.60 -25.52
N LEU A 451 3.64 17.61 -24.77
CA LEU A 451 3.28 17.45 -23.34
C LEU A 451 3.61 18.71 -22.51
N LYS A 452 4.73 19.38 -22.81
CA LYS A 452 5.07 20.65 -22.15
C LYS A 452 4.01 21.73 -22.39
N GLY A 453 3.57 21.90 -23.64
CA GLY A 453 2.53 22.88 -23.98
C GLY A 453 1.17 22.51 -23.38
N PHE A 454 0.81 21.23 -23.38
CA PHE A 454 -0.38 20.71 -22.69
C PHE A 454 -0.38 21.07 -21.20
N LYS A 455 0.74 20.84 -20.50
CA LYS A 455 0.88 21.19 -19.08
C LYS A 455 0.78 22.69 -18.84
N SER A 456 1.37 23.51 -19.70
CA SER A 456 1.27 24.97 -19.61
C SER A 456 -0.17 25.47 -19.79
N MET A 457 -0.95 24.86 -20.70
CA MET A 457 -2.38 25.17 -20.82
C MET A 457 -3.11 24.87 -19.51
N CYS A 458 -2.84 23.70 -18.92
CA CYS A 458 -3.40 23.22 -17.66
C CYS A 458 -2.96 24.01 -16.40
N ALA A 459 -2.15 25.07 -16.55
CA ALA A 459 -1.71 25.92 -15.44
C ALA A 459 -2.53 27.22 -15.30
N VAL A 460 -3.35 27.58 -16.30
CA VAL A 460 -4.11 28.86 -16.35
C VAL A 460 -5.50 28.74 -15.69
N GLY A 461 -5.70 27.75 -14.82
CA GLY A 461 -6.89 27.57 -14.00
C GLY A 461 -8.22 27.30 -14.77
N PRO A 462 -9.39 27.78 -14.29
CA PRO A 462 -10.71 27.48 -14.86
C PRO A 462 -10.90 27.77 -16.36
N SER A 463 -10.02 28.60 -16.95
CA SER A 463 -10.08 29.01 -18.36
C SER A 463 -9.59 27.96 -19.35
N VAL A 464 -9.06 26.82 -18.89
CA VAL A 464 -8.45 25.78 -19.74
C VAL A 464 -9.49 25.11 -20.66
N HIS A 465 -10.65 24.77 -20.10
CA HIS A 465 -11.74 24.08 -20.81
C HIS A 465 -13.05 24.30 -20.04
N PRO A 466 -14.15 24.74 -20.69
CA PRO A 466 -15.40 25.04 -20.00
C PRO A 466 -15.93 23.85 -19.19
N ASP A 467 -15.86 22.64 -19.75
CA ASP A 467 -16.36 21.43 -19.08
C ASP A 467 -15.51 20.97 -17.89
N LEU A 468 -14.28 21.45 -17.73
CA LEU A 468 -13.40 21.04 -16.63
C LEU A 468 -13.88 21.60 -15.29
N VAL A 469 -14.39 22.83 -15.29
CA VAL A 469 -14.94 23.48 -14.09
C VAL A 469 -16.18 22.73 -13.62
N THR A 470 -17.09 22.42 -14.55
CA THR A 470 -18.28 21.62 -14.26
C THR A 470 -17.91 20.21 -13.78
N LEU A 471 -16.96 19.54 -14.44
CA LEU A 471 -16.51 18.21 -14.03
C LEU A 471 -15.92 18.22 -12.61
N ARG A 472 -15.04 19.18 -12.30
CA ARG A 472 -14.48 19.32 -10.95
C ARG A 472 -15.58 19.49 -9.91
N LYS A 473 -16.56 20.35 -10.18
CA LYS A 473 -17.70 20.57 -9.28
C LYS A 473 -18.50 19.28 -9.07
N ASP A 474 -18.91 18.63 -10.15
CA ASP A 474 -19.72 17.40 -10.08
C ASP A 474 -18.99 16.29 -9.31
N VAL A 475 -17.68 16.14 -9.55
CA VAL A 475 -16.83 15.17 -8.85
C VAL A 475 -16.72 15.51 -7.37
N SER A 476 -16.46 16.77 -7.05
CA SER A 476 -16.33 17.23 -5.66
C SER A 476 -17.63 17.06 -4.91
N ASP A 477 -18.77 17.48 -5.48
CA ASP A 477 -20.10 17.33 -4.87
C ASP A 477 -20.43 15.84 -4.65
N PHE A 478 -20.11 14.97 -5.62
CA PHE A 478 -20.31 13.53 -5.49
C PHE A 478 -19.39 12.89 -4.44
N ALA A 479 -18.10 13.22 -4.42
CA ALA A 479 -17.20 12.76 -3.35
C ALA A 479 -17.67 13.28 -1.98
N CYS A 480 -18.23 14.49 -1.95
CA CYS A 480 -18.81 15.13 -0.78
C CYS A 480 -20.11 14.47 -0.28
N SER A 481 -20.72 13.50 -0.96
CA SER A 481 -21.90 12.80 -0.42
C SER A 481 -21.56 11.59 0.46
N PHE A 482 -20.30 11.19 0.53
CA PHE A 482 -19.84 10.01 1.29
C PHE A 482 -19.11 10.40 2.58
N PRO A 483 -19.14 9.60 3.66
CA PRO A 483 -18.45 9.93 4.90
C PRO A 483 -16.92 10.13 4.74
N THR A 484 -16.34 10.85 5.69
CA THR A 484 -14.89 10.88 5.95
C THR A 484 -14.45 9.60 6.65
N VAL A 485 -13.15 9.30 6.61
CA VAL A 485 -12.57 8.13 7.30
C VAL A 485 -11.33 8.58 8.07
N GLY A 486 -11.31 8.32 9.38
CA GLY A 486 -10.20 8.67 10.27
C GLY A 486 -10.32 10.03 10.95
N PHE A 487 -11.32 10.83 10.60
CA PHE A 487 -11.70 12.10 11.23
C PHE A 487 -13.18 12.38 10.94
N GLU A 488 -13.80 13.21 11.76
CA GLU A 488 -15.19 13.64 11.57
C GLU A 488 -15.25 14.99 10.83
N GLU A 489 -16.37 15.27 10.15
CA GLU A 489 -16.54 16.54 9.42
C GLU A 489 -16.67 17.75 10.34
N ASP A 490 -17.23 17.57 11.53
CA ASP A 490 -17.33 18.62 12.55
C ASP A 490 -15.98 18.94 13.23
N GLU A 491 -15.00 18.04 13.12
CA GLU A 491 -13.59 18.26 13.49
C GLU A 491 -12.80 19.08 12.45
N MET A 492 -13.36 19.34 11.25
CA MET A 492 -12.67 20.09 10.21
C MET A 492 -12.80 21.61 10.41
N ASP A 493 -11.67 22.32 10.33
CA ASP A 493 -11.68 23.80 10.35
C ASP A 493 -12.12 24.39 9.01
N PHE A 494 -12.00 23.60 7.93
CA PHE A 494 -12.33 24.02 6.57
C PHE A 494 -13.83 23.86 6.27
N LYS A 495 -14.57 24.98 6.23
CA LYS A 495 -16.04 25.02 5.99
C LYS A 495 -16.45 25.50 4.58
N GLY A 496 -15.56 25.43 3.58
CA GLY A 496 -15.80 25.94 2.22
C GLY A 496 -15.47 24.94 1.10
N ASP A 497 -15.50 25.39 -0.16
CA ASP A 497 -15.12 24.59 -1.33
C ASP A 497 -13.58 24.48 -1.44
N TYR A 498 -13.06 23.25 -1.50
CA TYR A 498 -11.61 23.05 -1.64
C TYR A 498 -11.13 23.45 -3.04
N ASN A 499 -10.29 24.49 -3.09
CA ASN A 499 -9.43 24.84 -4.21
C ASN A 499 -10.20 25.04 -5.54
N VAL A 500 -11.14 25.98 -5.53
CA VAL A 500 -11.98 26.36 -6.70
C VAL A 500 -11.18 26.99 -7.85
N ASP A 501 -9.99 27.52 -7.58
CA ASP A 501 -9.23 28.34 -8.55
C ASP A 501 -8.14 27.59 -9.33
N PHE A 502 -7.93 26.28 -9.09
CA PHE A 502 -7.02 25.41 -9.87
C PHE A 502 -5.55 25.90 -9.99
N VAL A 503 -5.13 26.93 -9.25
CA VAL A 503 -3.77 27.45 -9.36
C VAL A 503 -2.86 26.58 -8.51
N ALA A 504 -2.14 25.67 -9.16
CA ALA A 504 -0.90 25.15 -8.58
C ALA A 504 0.04 26.34 -8.40
N ALA A 505 0.41 26.66 -7.17
CA ALA A 505 1.51 27.56 -6.89
C ALA A 505 2.82 27.02 -7.49
#